data_AF-A0A4V2MXK3-F1
#
_entry.id   AF-A0A4V2MXK3-F1
#
_cell.length_a   1.000
_cell.length_b   1.000
_cell.length_c   1.000
_cell.angle_alpha   90.00
_cell.angle_beta   90.00
_cell.angle_gamma   90.00
#
_symmetry.space_group_name_H-M   'P 1'
#
loop_
_entity.id
_entity.type
_entity.pdbx_description
1 polymer ?
#
loop_
_entity_poly.entity_id
_entity_poly.type
_entity_poly.pdbx_seq_one_letter_code
_entity_poly.pdbx_strand_id
1 'polypeptide(L)'
;MSSRASTIFTIAGVTVLGGLVAYAVYFDYKRRNDIDFRKKLRKEKKKVKSVQPESAAEPVIPADEIREALLKISDEELPQSQVDKEQYFLSSVDMGERLCLQGPMFHLQAALSFYRALRVYPSPVELVMIYQKTVPPPVFKIVMDMMQMDVSKQSSSPEDAPSQARSVASEEEDETSPTRTGPPSETSSQEWDNVTDPGASVSGPP
;
A
#
# COMPACT_ATOMS: atom_id res chain seq x y z
N MET A 1 15.76 -88.05 0.65
CA MET A 1 16.46 -86.86 1.19
C MET A 1 15.86 -85.51 0.73
N SER A 2 14.87 -85.50 -0.16
CA SER A 2 14.32 -84.26 -0.77
C SER A 2 13.37 -83.45 0.14
N SER A 3 12.61 -84.11 1.03
CA SER A 3 11.63 -83.45 1.91
C SER A 3 12.27 -82.50 2.93
N ARG A 4 13.36 -82.94 3.59
CA ARG A 4 14.09 -82.09 4.55
C ARG A 4 14.73 -80.88 3.88
N ALA A 5 15.27 -81.03 2.67
CA ALA A 5 15.83 -79.92 1.90
C ALA A 5 14.75 -78.89 1.52
N SER A 6 13.58 -79.34 1.05
CA SER A 6 12.44 -78.46 0.75
C SER A 6 11.93 -77.71 1.99
N THR A 7 11.85 -78.38 3.15
CA THR A 7 11.53 -77.72 4.43
C THR A 7 12.57 -76.69 4.84
N ILE A 8 13.86 -76.96 4.64
CA ILE A 8 14.93 -76.00 4.96
C ILE A 8 14.85 -74.77 4.04
N PHE A 9 14.63 -74.96 2.73
CA PHE A 9 14.52 -73.83 1.79
C PHE A 9 13.27 -72.98 2.01
N THR A 10 12.14 -73.60 2.37
CA THR A 10 10.91 -72.85 2.70
C THR A 10 11.07 -72.05 3.98
N ILE A 11 11.65 -72.63 5.03
CA ILE A 11 11.93 -71.90 6.28
C ILE A 11 12.92 -70.75 6.02
N ALA A 12 14.00 -71.00 5.27
CA ALA A 12 14.96 -69.97 4.92
C ALA A 12 14.33 -68.84 4.10
N GLY A 13 13.51 -69.18 3.09
CA GLY A 13 12.80 -68.21 2.25
C GLY A 13 11.84 -67.33 3.04
N VAL A 14 11.02 -67.92 3.92
CA VAL A 14 10.09 -67.18 4.79
C VAL A 14 10.83 -66.26 5.75
N THR A 15 11.97 -66.70 6.29
CA THR A 15 12.76 -65.89 7.24
C THR A 15 13.39 -64.68 6.56
N VAL A 16 13.95 -64.86 5.36
CA VAL A 16 14.54 -63.76 4.58
C VAL A 16 13.46 -62.76 4.14
N LEU A 17 12.33 -63.26 3.64
CA LEU A 17 11.22 -62.39 3.20
C LEU A 17 10.64 -61.60 4.38
N GLY A 18 10.45 -62.26 5.53
CA GLY A 18 9.99 -61.61 6.76
C GLY A 18 10.95 -60.54 7.27
N GLY A 19 12.26 -60.80 7.22
CA GLY A 19 13.30 -59.83 7.59
C GLY A 19 13.30 -58.59 6.68
N LEU A 20 13.13 -58.77 5.37
CA LEU A 20 13.05 -57.66 4.42
C LEU A 20 11.79 -56.81 4.61
N VAL A 21 10.63 -57.45 4.84
CA VAL A 21 9.38 -56.74 5.12
C VAL A 21 9.46 -55.97 6.44
N ALA A 22 9.98 -56.58 7.51
CA ALA A 22 10.18 -55.91 8.78
C ALA A 22 11.14 -54.71 8.66
N TYR A 23 12.24 -54.87 7.92
CA TYR A 23 13.17 -53.77 7.67
C TYR A 23 12.54 -52.65 6.82
N ALA A 24 11.74 -52.97 5.81
CA ALA A 24 11.04 -51.98 4.99
C ALA A 24 10.05 -51.16 5.82
N VAL A 25 9.28 -51.80 6.72
CA VAL A 25 8.38 -51.10 7.65
C VAL A 25 9.16 -50.21 8.61
N TYR A 26 10.25 -50.71 9.20
CA TYR A 26 11.12 -49.91 10.06
C TYR A 26 11.73 -48.71 9.33
N PHE A 27 12.18 -48.91 8.09
CA PHE A 27 12.79 -47.87 7.29
C PHE A 27 11.79 -46.79 6.85
N ASP A 28 10.56 -47.16 6.45
CA ASP A 28 9.50 -46.19 6.15
C ASP A 28 9.09 -45.42 7.42
N TYR A 29 9.02 -46.09 8.57
CA TYR A 29 8.78 -45.42 9.86
C TYR A 29 9.91 -44.44 10.21
N LYS A 30 11.17 -44.85 10.08
CA LYS A 30 12.35 -44.00 10.35
C LYS A 30 12.40 -42.80 9.41
N ARG A 31 12.04 -42.97 8.13
CA ARG A 31 11.97 -41.89 7.14
C ARG A 31 10.87 -40.88 7.43
N ARG A 32 9.67 -41.36 7.79
CA ARG A 32 8.51 -40.48 8.05
C ARG A 32 8.58 -39.79 9.42
N ASN A 33 9.32 -40.35 10.36
CA ASN A 33 9.40 -39.88 11.72
C ASN A 33 10.80 -39.34 12.07
N ASP A 34 11.42 -38.59 11.16
CA ASP A 34 12.72 -37.95 11.40
C ASP A 34 12.63 -36.96 12.58
N ILE A 35 13.03 -37.46 13.75
CA ILE A 35 13.02 -36.75 15.02
C ILE A 35 13.98 -35.57 14.98
N ASP A 36 15.08 -35.69 14.24
CA ASP A 36 16.10 -34.64 14.16
C ASP A 36 15.65 -33.49 13.27
N PHE A 37 14.94 -33.75 12.17
CA PHE A 37 14.28 -32.71 11.40
C PHE A 37 13.20 -31.97 12.22
N ARG A 38 12.35 -32.71 12.94
CA ARG A 38 11.33 -32.10 13.82
C ARG A 38 11.95 -31.33 14.98
N LYS A 39 13.06 -31.80 15.55
CA LYS A 39 13.84 -31.09 16.58
C LYS A 39 14.52 -29.85 16.00
N LYS A 40 15.08 -29.91 14.80
CA LYS A 40 15.64 -28.75 14.07
C LYS A 40 14.55 -27.72 13.80
N LEU A 41 13.40 -28.12 13.24
CA LEU A 41 12.25 -27.23 13.06
C LEU A 41 11.73 -26.64 14.37
N ARG A 42 11.67 -27.42 15.46
CA ARG A 42 11.26 -26.88 16.78
C ARG A 42 12.31 -25.91 17.34
N LYS A 43 13.61 -26.18 17.16
CA LYS A 43 14.69 -25.28 17.56
C LYS A 43 14.69 -24.00 16.72
N GLU A 44 14.49 -24.11 15.41
CA GLU A 44 14.38 -22.95 14.51
C GLU A 44 13.12 -22.15 14.80
N LYS A 45 11.94 -22.78 14.96
CA LYS A 45 10.72 -22.09 15.40
C LYS A 45 10.88 -21.41 16.76
N LYS A 46 11.59 -22.05 17.70
CA LYS A 46 11.88 -21.44 19.01
C LYS A 46 12.85 -20.27 18.89
N LYS A 47 13.89 -20.37 18.05
CA LYS A 47 14.81 -19.26 17.75
C LYS A 47 14.11 -18.10 17.07
N VAL A 48 13.28 -18.35 16.05
CA VAL A 48 12.48 -17.32 15.38
C VAL A 48 11.49 -16.67 16.37
N LYS A 49 10.89 -17.45 17.27
CA LYS A 49 9.97 -16.93 18.28
C LYS A 49 10.68 -16.22 19.45
N SER A 50 11.90 -16.60 19.81
CA SER A 50 12.69 -15.94 20.87
C SER A 50 13.52 -14.75 20.37
N VAL A 51 13.72 -14.66 19.05
CA VAL A 51 14.30 -13.48 18.35
C VAL A 51 13.19 -12.52 17.89
N GLN A 52 11.93 -12.80 18.26
CA GLN A 52 10.87 -11.79 18.34
C GLN A 52 10.64 -11.35 19.80
N PRO A 53 11.58 -10.65 20.46
CA PRO A 53 11.18 -9.57 21.35
C PRO A 53 10.71 -8.38 20.48
N GLU A 54 9.94 -7.50 21.10
CA GLU A 54 9.19 -6.35 20.56
C GLU A 54 10.01 -5.25 19.83
N SER A 55 10.94 -5.61 18.96
CA SER A 55 11.62 -4.67 18.05
C SER A 55 12.09 -5.39 16.78
N ALA A 56 11.19 -6.10 16.10
CA ALA A 56 11.39 -6.49 14.72
C ALA A 56 11.46 -5.20 13.88
N ALA A 57 12.62 -4.57 13.85
CA ALA A 57 12.97 -3.71 12.74
C ALA A 57 12.89 -4.62 11.52
N GLU A 58 11.77 -4.51 10.79
CA GLU A 58 11.75 -4.88 9.38
C GLU A 58 13.00 -4.30 8.72
N PRO A 59 13.59 -4.93 7.69
CA PRO A 59 14.72 -4.35 6.99
C PRO A 59 14.34 -2.92 6.57
N VAL A 60 14.83 -1.95 7.34
CA VAL A 60 14.53 -0.54 7.12
C VAL A 60 15.38 -0.18 5.93
N ILE A 61 14.73 -0.09 4.77
CA ILE A 61 15.39 0.43 3.58
C ILE A 61 15.84 1.85 3.95
N PRO A 62 17.14 2.16 3.83
CA PRO A 62 17.66 3.45 4.24
C PRO A 62 16.97 4.56 3.43
N ALA A 63 16.61 5.65 4.11
CA ALA A 63 15.91 6.78 3.49
C ALA A 63 16.68 7.34 2.28
N ASP A 64 18.00 7.26 2.27
CA ASP A 64 18.85 7.71 1.17
C ASP A 64 18.67 6.87 -0.11
N GLU A 65 18.47 5.56 0.03
CA GLU A 65 18.21 4.68 -1.11
C GLU A 65 16.82 4.94 -1.71
N ILE A 66 15.83 5.20 -0.86
CA ILE A 66 14.48 5.62 -1.29
C ILE A 66 14.56 6.92 -2.07
N ARG A 67 15.30 7.93 -1.56
CA ARG A 67 15.49 9.22 -2.23
C ARG A 67 16.17 9.07 -3.59
N GLU A 68 17.25 8.29 -3.67
CA GLU A 68 17.97 8.08 -4.94
C GLU A 68 17.06 7.40 -5.97
N ALA A 69 16.31 6.38 -5.57
CA ALA A 69 15.38 5.69 -6.45
C ALA A 69 14.23 6.58 -6.89
N LEU A 70 13.74 7.45 -6.00
CA LEU A 70 12.69 8.40 -6.30
C LEU A 70 13.12 9.47 -7.30
N LEU A 71 14.34 10.02 -7.18
CA LEU A 71 14.88 10.97 -8.16
C LEU A 71 14.85 10.41 -9.58
N LYS A 72 15.24 9.14 -9.75
CA LYS A 72 15.20 8.45 -11.05
C LYS A 72 13.79 8.36 -11.64
N ILE A 73 12.77 8.25 -10.79
CA ILE A 73 11.37 8.19 -11.22
C ILE A 73 10.84 9.60 -11.49
N SER A 74 11.17 10.59 -10.66
CA SER A 74 10.72 11.97 -10.86
C SER A 74 11.11 12.50 -12.24
N ASP A 75 12.30 12.11 -12.73
CA ASP A 75 12.84 12.50 -14.04
C ASP A 75 12.22 11.73 -15.23
N GLU A 76 11.45 10.67 -14.96
CA GLU A 76 10.75 9.88 -15.99
C GLU A 76 9.61 10.71 -16.61
N GLU A 77 9.57 10.77 -17.94
CA GLU A 77 8.50 11.47 -18.66
C GLU A 77 7.18 10.73 -18.50
N LEU A 78 6.16 11.45 -18.01
CA LEU A 78 4.83 10.90 -17.84
C LEU A 78 4.08 10.91 -19.19
N PRO A 79 3.30 9.86 -19.49
CA PRO A 79 2.49 9.82 -20.70
C PRO A 79 1.48 10.97 -20.74
N GLN A 80 1.30 11.57 -21.92
CA GLN A 80 0.43 12.74 -22.11
C GLN A 80 -1.03 12.35 -22.39
N SER A 81 -1.23 11.34 -23.23
CA SER A 81 -2.56 10.85 -23.62
C SER A 81 -3.25 10.10 -22.47
N GLN A 82 -4.58 10.21 -22.41
CA GLN A 82 -5.38 9.48 -21.43
C GLN A 82 -5.22 7.95 -21.57
N VAL A 83 -5.21 7.46 -22.81
CA VAL A 83 -5.05 6.02 -23.11
C VAL A 83 -3.68 5.53 -22.64
N ASP A 84 -2.64 6.31 -22.88
CA ASP A 84 -1.27 5.94 -22.50
C ASP A 84 -1.08 5.99 -20.97
N LYS A 85 -1.73 6.93 -20.28
CA LYS A 85 -1.77 6.99 -18.81
C LYS A 85 -2.42 5.75 -18.21
N GLU A 86 -3.55 5.30 -18.77
CA GLU A 86 -4.24 4.10 -18.32
C GLU A 86 -3.36 2.85 -18.52
N GLN A 87 -2.69 2.75 -19.67
CA GLN A 87 -1.76 1.64 -19.93
C GLN A 87 -0.54 1.67 -18.99
N TYR A 88 0.02 2.86 -18.76
CA TYR A 88 1.13 3.06 -17.83
C TYR A 88 0.73 2.70 -16.39
N PHE A 89 -0.47 3.10 -15.96
CA PHE A 89 -1.02 2.73 -14.67
C PHE A 89 -1.14 1.21 -14.52
N LEU A 90 -1.78 0.54 -15.48
CA LEU A 90 -1.99 -0.91 -15.43
C LEU A 90 -0.66 -1.68 -15.41
N SER A 91 0.29 -1.29 -16.25
CA SER A 91 1.62 -1.92 -16.28
C SER A 91 2.41 -1.70 -14.99
N SER A 92 2.29 -0.53 -14.39
CA SER A 92 2.93 -0.19 -13.11
C SER A 92 2.35 -1.00 -11.95
N VAL A 93 1.02 -1.12 -11.88
CA VAL A 93 0.36 -1.93 -10.84
C VAL A 93 0.70 -3.41 -11.00
N ASP A 94 0.61 -3.97 -12.20
CA ASP A 94 0.96 -5.36 -12.47
C ASP A 94 2.43 -5.66 -12.11
N MET A 95 3.36 -4.76 -12.44
CA MET A 95 4.76 -4.89 -12.04
C MET A 95 4.92 -4.87 -10.52
N GLY A 96 4.24 -3.94 -9.83
CA GLY A 96 4.26 -3.84 -8.37
C GLY A 96 3.75 -5.12 -7.70
N GLU A 97 2.62 -5.65 -8.18
CA GLU A 97 2.03 -6.90 -7.68
C GLU A 97 2.95 -8.10 -7.91
N ARG A 98 3.55 -8.23 -9.11
CA ARG A 98 4.51 -9.31 -9.39
C ARG A 98 5.74 -9.24 -8.50
N LEU A 99 6.25 -8.04 -8.21
CA LEU A 99 7.41 -7.84 -7.34
C LEU A 99 7.09 -8.15 -5.87
N CYS A 100 5.86 -7.87 -5.41
CA CYS A 100 5.41 -8.27 -4.07
C CYS A 100 5.49 -9.80 -3.86
N LEU A 101 5.26 -10.60 -4.89
CA LEU A 101 5.34 -12.06 -4.81
C LEU A 101 6.77 -12.61 -4.69
N GLN A 102 7.79 -11.80 -5.06
CA GLN A 102 9.20 -12.23 -5.05
C GLN A 102 9.85 -12.10 -3.66
N GLY A 103 9.19 -11.41 -2.72
CA GLY A 103 9.61 -11.32 -1.33
C GLY A 103 10.39 -10.04 -0.96
N PRO A 104 10.98 -9.99 0.25
CA PRO A 104 11.45 -8.74 0.88
C PRO A 104 12.49 -7.95 0.10
N MET A 105 13.35 -8.62 -0.67
CA MET A 105 14.39 -7.97 -1.48
C MET A 105 13.82 -7.07 -2.58
N PHE A 106 12.57 -7.28 -2.98
CA PHE A 106 11.92 -6.53 -4.06
C PHE A 106 10.89 -5.52 -3.54
N HIS A 107 10.75 -5.34 -2.22
CA HIS A 107 9.78 -4.43 -1.65
C HIS A 107 9.98 -2.97 -2.10
N LEU A 108 11.23 -2.52 -2.20
CA LEU A 108 11.53 -1.19 -2.73
C LEU A 108 11.06 -1.04 -4.19
N GLN A 109 11.39 -2.00 -5.04
CA GLN A 109 11.02 -1.99 -6.46
C GLN A 109 9.50 -2.08 -6.67
N ALA A 110 8.82 -2.85 -5.82
CA ALA A 110 7.36 -2.91 -5.80
C ALA A 110 6.76 -1.55 -5.44
N ALA A 111 7.27 -0.91 -4.38
CA ALA A 111 6.81 0.41 -3.93
C ALA A 111 7.04 1.49 -5.01
N LEU A 112 8.18 1.47 -5.69
CA LEU A 112 8.47 2.35 -6.83
C LEU A 112 7.44 2.18 -7.96
N SER A 113 6.99 0.96 -8.23
CA SER A 113 5.98 0.68 -9.25
C SER A 113 4.59 1.21 -8.84
N PHE A 114 4.19 1.03 -7.58
CA PHE A 114 2.96 1.64 -7.03
C PHE A 114 3.04 3.17 -7.00
N TYR A 115 4.22 3.74 -6.74
CA TYR A 115 4.43 5.18 -6.78
C TYR A 115 4.26 5.76 -8.19
N ARG A 116 4.76 5.07 -9.23
CA ARG A 116 4.49 5.44 -10.63
C ARG A 116 3.01 5.48 -10.95
N ALA A 117 2.25 4.47 -10.50
CA ALA A 117 0.80 4.42 -10.67
C ALA A 117 0.08 5.61 -10.01
N LEU A 118 0.53 6.04 -8.81
CA LEU A 118 -0.03 7.21 -8.12
C LEU A 118 0.13 8.52 -8.89
N ARG A 119 1.20 8.68 -9.67
CA ARG A 119 1.47 9.92 -10.44
C ARG A 119 0.53 10.14 -11.63
N VAL A 120 -0.05 9.07 -12.17
CA VAL A 120 -0.94 9.13 -13.34
C VAL A 120 -2.42 8.95 -12.99
N TYR A 121 -2.73 8.56 -11.76
CA TYR A 121 -4.10 8.28 -11.34
C TYR A 121 -4.84 9.59 -10.96
N PRO A 122 -6.10 9.79 -11.43
CA PRO A 122 -6.81 11.05 -11.24
C PRO A 122 -7.21 11.33 -9.77
N SER A 123 -7.36 10.30 -8.93
CA SER A 123 -7.78 10.41 -7.52
C SER A 123 -6.78 9.68 -6.60
N PRO A 124 -5.58 10.25 -6.34
CA PRO A 124 -4.52 9.52 -5.63
C PRO A 124 -4.92 9.07 -4.22
N VAL A 125 -5.80 9.81 -3.54
CA VAL A 125 -6.31 9.46 -2.20
C VAL A 125 -7.10 8.15 -2.22
N GLU A 126 -7.94 7.95 -3.23
CA GLU A 126 -8.70 6.70 -3.40
C GLU A 126 -7.76 5.52 -3.64
N LEU A 127 -6.76 5.71 -4.51
CA LEU A 127 -5.79 4.67 -4.82
C LEU A 127 -4.96 4.26 -3.60
N VAL A 128 -4.56 5.23 -2.76
CA VAL A 128 -3.88 4.95 -1.48
C VAL A 128 -4.75 4.10 -0.55
N MET A 129 -6.07 4.37 -0.47
CA MET A 129 -7.00 3.59 0.35
C MET A 129 -7.16 2.15 -0.15
N ILE A 130 -7.08 1.93 -1.47
CA ILE A 130 -7.05 0.59 -2.05
C ILE A 130 -5.74 -0.10 -1.68
N TYR A 131 -4.59 0.55 -1.87
CA TYR A 131 -3.29 -0.01 -1.53
C TYR A 131 -3.16 -0.38 -0.06
N GLN A 132 -3.71 0.42 0.85
CA GLN A 132 -3.72 0.09 2.28
C GLN A 132 -4.37 -1.29 2.55
N LYS A 133 -5.33 -1.70 1.72
CA LYS A 133 -6.07 -2.96 1.87
C LYS A 133 -5.46 -4.12 1.08
N THR A 134 -4.82 -3.85 -0.06
CA THR A 134 -4.40 -4.88 -1.01
C THR A 134 -2.89 -5.12 -1.04
N VAL A 135 -2.08 -4.11 -0.71
CA VAL A 135 -0.61 -4.17 -0.77
C VAL A 135 -0.05 -4.65 0.58
N PRO A 136 1.00 -5.49 0.60
CA PRO A 136 1.65 -5.89 1.85
C PRO A 136 2.09 -4.68 2.68
N PRO A 137 1.87 -4.67 4.03
CA PRO A 137 2.20 -3.53 4.88
C PRO A 137 3.63 -2.99 4.75
N PRO A 138 4.69 -3.83 4.60
CA PRO A 138 6.05 -3.33 4.40
C PRO A 138 6.21 -2.50 3.13
N VAL A 139 5.54 -2.89 2.05
CA VAL A 139 5.58 -2.19 0.76
C VAL A 139 4.76 -0.91 0.82
N PHE A 140 3.57 -0.97 1.42
CA PHE A 140 2.72 0.20 1.62
C PHE A 140 3.43 1.29 2.44
N LYS A 141 4.15 0.91 3.49
CA LYS A 141 4.95 1.84 4.29
C LYS A 141 5.98 2.60 3.43
N ILE A 142 6.71 1.91 2.58
CA ILE A 142 7.70 2.52 1.67
C ILE A 142 7.01 3.51 0.71
N VAL A 143 5.82 3.18 0.19
CA VAL A 143 5.04 4.10 -0.66
C VAL A 143 4.67 5.37 0.11
N MET A 144 4.25 5.25 1.37
CA MET A 144 3.96 6.41 2.21
C MET A 144 5.19 7.26 2.48
N ASP A 145 6.35 6.63 2.73
CA ASP A 145 7.62 7.33 2.93
C ASP A 145 8.03 8.10 1.66
N MET A 146 7.88 7.51 0.47
CA MET A 146 8.09 8.19 -0.82
C MET A 146 7.19 9.41 -0.97
N MET A 147 5.88 9.28 -0.70
CA MET A 147 4.94 10.40 -0.79
C MET A 147 5.31 11.57 0.14
N GLN A 148 5.74 11.28 1.36
CA GLN A 148 6.17 12.31 2.31
C GLN A 148 7.43 13.05 1.84
N MET A 149 8.38 12.34 1.22
CA MET A 149 9.58 12.93 0.66
C MET A 149 9.26 13.87 -0.51
N ASP A 150 8.29 13.53 -1.36
CA ASP A 150 7.90 14.36 -2.51
C ASP A 150 7.22 15.67 -2.09
N VAL A 151 6.32 15.60 -1.10
CA VAL A 151 5.70 16.80 -0.50
C VAL A 151 6.75 17.69 0.15
N SER A 152 7.74 17.10 0.82
CA SER A 152 8.86 17.83 1.44
C SER A 152 9.74 18.53 0.39
N LYS A 153 10.01 17.87 -0.74
CA LYS A 153 10.76 18.48 -1.85
C LYS A 153 10.01 19.69 -2.43
N GLN A 154 8.70 19.57 -2.64
CA GLN A 154 7.89 20.64 -3.23
C GLN A 154 7.77 21.88 -2.33
N SER A 155 7.75 21.70 -1.00
CA SER A 155 7.73 22.81 -0.03
C SER A 155 9.10 23.47 0.21
N SER A 156 10.20 22.81 -0.16
CA SER A 156 11.56 23.32 0.00
C SER A 156 12.12 24.07 -1.22
N SER A 157 11.40 24.07 -2.35
CA SER A 157 11.71 24.96 -3.48
C SER A 157 11.33 26.40 -3.09
N PRO A 158 12.26 27.37 -3.15
CA PRO A 158 11.94 28.76 -2.87
C PRO A 158 10.95 29.28 -3.92
N GLU A 159 9.77 29.68 -3.44
CA GLU A 159 8.69 30.24 -4.23
C GLU A 159 9.10 31.54 -4.96
N ASP A 160 8.72 31.64 -6.23
CA ASP A 160 8.27 32.90 -6.81
C ASP A 160 7.07 33.42 -5.98
N ALA A 161 7.26 34.53 -5.28
CA ALA A 161 6.25 35.17 -4.46
C ALA A 161 5.09 35.72 -5.32
N PRO A 162 3.81 35.46 -5.01
CA PRO A 162 2.73 36.29 -5.53
C PRO A 162 2.72 37.59 -4.73
N SER A 163 3.15 38.67 -5.39
CA SER A 163 3.04 40.04 -4.89
C SER A 163 1.57 40.45 -4.79
N GLN A 164 0.91 40.10 -3.69
CA GLN A 164 -0.32 40.77 -3.27
C GLN A 164 0.04 42.05 -2.51
N ALA A 165 0.07 43.17 -3.24
CA ALA A 165 -0.21 44.49 -2.70
C ALA A 165 -0.40 45.50 -3.85
N ARG A 166 -1.65 45.74 -4.27
CA ARG A 166 -2.11 47.13 -4.47
C ARG A 166 -3.63 47.23 -4.47
N SER A 167 -4.05 47.95 -3.47
CA SER A 167 -5.35 48.46 -3.07
C SER A 167 -5.86 49.57 -4.03
N VAL A 168 -7.18 49.56 -4.27
CA VAL A 168 -8.13 50.69 -4.47
C VAL A 168 -7.66 52.01 -5.12
N ALA A 169 -8.32 52.36 -6.23
CA ALA A 169 -8.95 53.66 -6.56
C ALA A 169 -9.32 53.65 -8.07
N SER A 170 -10.60 53.59 -8.44
CA SER A 170 -11.47 54.73 -8.78
C SER A 170 -11.26 55.28 -10.20
N GLU A 171 -12.32 55.21 -11.02
CA GLU A 171 -12.73 56.17 -12.08
C GLU A 171 -11.84 56.14 -13.36
N GLU A 172 -12.31 56.17 -14.62
CA GLU A 172 -13.50 56.73 -15.27
C GLU A 172 -13.80 55.93 -16.57
N GLU A 173 -15.03 55.46 -16.74
CA GLU A 173 -15.69 55.40 -18.06
C GLU A 173 -16.68 56.57 -18.04
N ASP A 174 -16.70 57.43 -19.06
CA ASP A 174 -17.81 57.46 -20.01
C ASP A 174 -17.64 58.53 -21.11
N GLU A 175 -18.20 58.16 -22.24
CA GLU A 175 -18.47 58.92 -23.43
C GLU A 175 -19.36 60.16 -23.23
N THR A 176 -19.43 60.88 -24.32
CA THR A 176 -20.24 62.05 -24.65
C THR A 176 -21.71 62.00 -24.19
N SER A 177 -22.12 63.07 -23.49
CA SER A 177 -23.47 63.62 -23.25
C SER A 177 -24.45 63.66 -24.45
N PRO A 178 -25.74 64.09 -24.29
CA PRO A 178 -26.64 64.12 -23.11
C PRO A 178 -28.12 63.73 -23.46
N THR A 179 -29.04 63.73 -22.47
CA THR A 179 -30.27 64.57 -22.38
C THR A 179 -31.45 63.86 -21.66
N ARG A 180 -32.05 64.62 -20.72
CA ARG A 180 -33.49 64.76 -20.40
C ARG A 180 -34.13 63.96 -19.26
N THR A 181 -34.51 64.75 -18.26
CA THR A 181 -35.40 64.56 -17.12
C THR A 181 -36.81 64.04 -17.44
N GLY A 182 -37.35 63.16 -16.57
CA GLY A 182 -38.78 62.85 -16.39
C GLY A 182 -39.01 61.94 -15.15
N PRO A 183 -40.02 62.18 -14.27
CA PRO A 183 -40.28 61.40 -13.03
C PRO A 183 -41.58 60.56 -13.12
N PRO A 184 -42.15 60.03 -12.00
CA PRO A 184 -41.94 58.72 -11.39
C PRO A 184 -43.19 57.81 -11.44
N SER A 185 -43.10 56.53 -11.07
CA SER A 185 -44.25 55.65 -10.69
C SER A 185 -43.72 54.48 -9.85
N GLU A 186 -44.05 54.37 -8.56
CA GLU A 186 -45.11 53.49 -7.98
C GLU A 186 -44.92 52.01 -8.41
N THR A 187 -44.83 50.97 -7.59
CA THR A 187 -45.36 50.59 -6.27
C THR A 187 -44.71 49.21 -5.97
N SER A 188 -44.31 48.85 -4.76
CA SER A 188 -45.10 47.91 -3.94
C SER A 188 -44.39 47.64 -2.61
N SER A 189 -45.09 48.03 -1.54
CA SER A 189 -45.16 47.50 -0.18
C SER A 189 -44.36 46.21 0.10
N GLN A 190 -43.49 46.20 1.11
CA GLN A 190 -43.83 45.87 2.52
C GLN A 190 -44.62 44.56 2.62
N GLU A 191 -44.02 43.52 3.22
CA GLU A 191 -44.54 42.89 4.45
C GLU A 191 -43.58 41.76 4.89
N TRP A 192 -42.90 41.98 6.02
CA TRP A 192 -42.66 41.06 7.12
C TRP A 192 -42.67 39.53 6.86
N ASP A 193 -41.56 38.86 7.16
CA ASP A 193 -41.59 37.92 8.29
C ASP A 193 -40.19 37.75 8.89
N ASN A 194 -40.06 38.28 10.10
CA ASN A 194 -38.88 38.22 10.95
C ASN A 194 -39.25 37.26 12.08
N VAL A 195 -38.69 36.05 12.07
CA VAL A 195 -38.78 35.15 13.23
C VAL A 195 -37.40 35.08 13.87
N THR A 196 -37.24 35.88 14.92
CA THR A 196 -36.30 35.58 16.00
C THR A 196 -37.12 35.57 17.28
N ASP A 197 -37.10 34.46 18.04
CA ASP A 197 -36.81 34.60 19.47
C ASP A 197 -36.28 33.28 20.08
N PRO A 198 -35.32 33.35 21.02
CA PRO A 198 -34.78 32.22 21.78
C PRO A 198 -35.53 32.04 23.12
N GLY A 199 -35.88 30.80 23.46
CA GLY A 199 -36.56 30.43 24.71
C GLY A 199 -35.71 29.55 25.61
N ALA A 200 -35.66 29.91 26.89
CA ALA A 200 -34.67 29.51 27.89
C ALA A 200 -34.94 28.21 28.71
N SER A 201 -33.83 27.65 29.23
CA SER A 201 -33.57 27.14 30.60
C SER A 201 -34.22 25.87 31.21
N VAL A 202 -33.31 24.95 31.60
CA VAL A 202 -33.10 24.32 32.94
C VAL A 202 -34.03 23.19 33.45
N SER A 203 -33.46 22.00 33.67
CA SER A 203 -33.21 21.40 35.02
C SER A 203 -32.58 20.00 34.93
N GLY A 204 -31.57 19.75 35.79
CA GLY A 204 -30.81 18.50 35.93
C GLY A 204 -31.28 17.62 37.12
N PRO A 205 -30.55 16.52 37.42
CA PRO A 205 -31.08 15.30 38.06
C PRO A 205 -30.94 15.32 39.60
N PRO A 206 -31.43 14.30 40.31
CA PRO A 206 -30.69 13.04 40.49
C PRO A 206 -31.44 11.77 40.08
#